data_AF-A0A970EWD5-F1
#
_entry.id   AF-A0A970EWD5-F1
#
_cell.length_a   1.000
_cell.length_b   1.000
_cell.length_c   1.000
_cell.angle_alpha   90.00
_cell.angle_beta   90.00
_cell.angle_gamma   90.00
#
_symmetry.space_group_name_H-M   'P 1'
#
loop_
_entity.id
_entity.type
_entity.pdbx_description
1 polymer ?
#
loop_
_entity_poly.entity_id
_entity_poly.type
_entity_poly.pdbx_seq_one_letter_code
_entity_poly.pdbx_strand_id
1 'polypeptide(L)'
;MKYYTEGLMNKRPPFSLKIGRKVMHYIARHVYKDITIMWMEERYAGKMYAFPCLILEKDRLYHFANKRVFADHKDRNEELVRRWKEIVTPENIHTEFKVEELEEFEFSDRYRKLRDRYKHDG
;
A
#
# COMPACT_ATOMS: atom_id res chain seq x y z
N MET A 1 -4.19 10.39 13.99
CA MET A 1 -3.49 10.76 12.75
C MET A 1 -4.27 10.21 11.55
N LYS A 2 -4.21 10.85 10.37
CA LYS A 2 -4.83 10.33 9.14
C LYS A 2 -3.84 9.36 8.47
N TYR A 3 -4.23 8.10 8.25
CA TYR A 3 -3.35 7.04 7.74
C TYR A 3 -3.28 6.99 6.20
N TYR A 4 -3.05 8.13 5.57
CA TYR A 4 -2.98 8.23 4.11
C TYR A 4 -1.93 9.24 3.65
N THR A 5 -1.42 9.05 2.43
CA THR A 5 -0.58 9.99 1.70
C THR A 5 -1.31 10.48 0.43
N GLU A 6 -0.72 11.41 -0.31
CA GLU A 6 -1.23 11.77 -1.64
C GLU A 6 -1.13 10.56 -2.59
N GLY A 7 -2.05 10.49 -3.57
CA GLY A 7 -2.04 9.43 -4.57
C GLY A 7 -0.79 9.43 -5.43
N LEU A 8 -0.26 8.25 -5.74
CA LEU A 8 1.05 8.03 -6.35
C LEU A 8 0.95 7.68 -7.83
N MET A 9 -0.07 6.92 -8.22
CA MET A 9 -0.19 6.36 -9.58
C MET A 9 -0.93 7.27 -10.57
N ASN A 10 -1.10 8.56 -10.25
CA ASN A 10 -1.84 9.55 -11.04
C ASN A 10 -1.54 9.48 -12.55
N LYS A 11 -2.33 8.70 -13.29
CA LYS A 11 -2.60 8.91 -14.71
C LYS A 11 -4.09 9.19 -14.84
N ARG A 12 -4.44 10.42 -15.20
CA ARG A 12 -5.80 10.71 -15.69
C ARG A 12 -6.04 9.76 -16.88
N PRO A 13 -7.03 8.85 -16.85
CA PRO A 13 -7.37 8.12 -18.05
C PRO A 13 -7.91 9.12 -19.10
N PRO A 14 -7.52 9.02 -20.38
CA PRO A 14 -7.94 9.95 -21.43
C PRO A 14 -9.45 9.87 -21.74
N PHE A 15 -10.17 8.86 -21.24
CA PHE A 15 -11.60 8.73 -21.43
C PHE A 15 -12.32 8.44 -20.10
N SER A 16 -13.15 9.39 -19.70
CA SER A 16 -14.04 9.33 -18.53
C SER A 16 -15.29 8.50 -18.84
N LEU A 17 -15.16 7.17 -18.80
CA LEU A 17 -16.30 6.26 -18.75
C LEU A 17 -16.62 5.97 -17.28
N LYS A 18 -17.54 6.76 -16.71
CA LYS A 18 -18.26 6.56 -15.43
C LYS A 18 -17.61 5.54 -14.47
N ILE A 19 -16.45 5.87 -13.91
CA ILE A 19 -15.84 5.06 -12.84
C ILE A 19 -16.47 5.56 -11.54
N GLY A 20 -17.21 4.71 -10.85
CA GLY A 20 -17.73 4.99 -9.50
C GLY A 20 -16.60 5.26 -8.49
N ARG A 21 -16.91 5.21 -7.20
CA ARG A 21 -15.87 5.18 -6.14
C ARG A 21 -15.07 3.87 -6.25
N LYS A 22 -14.20 3.76 -7.27
CA LYS A 22 -13.36 2.59 -7.48
C LYS A 22 -12.12 2.78 -6.61
N VAL A 23 -12.00 1.94 -5.59
CA VAL A 23 -10.74 1.73 -4.89
C VAL A 23 -9.83 0.97 -5.83
N MET A 24 -8.64 1.50 -6.09
CA MET A 24 -7.61 0.84 -6.87
C MET A 24 -6.66 0.13 -5.91
N HIS A 25 -6.19 -1.04 -6.29
CA HIS A 25 -5.35 -1.88 -5.44
C HIS A 25 -4.01 -2.10 -6.12
N TYR A 26 -2.91 -1.92 -5.39
CA TYR A 26 -1.58 -1.98 -5.98
C TYR A 26 -0.65 -2.83 -5.14
N ILE A 27 0.22 -3.58 -5.82
CA ILE A 27 1.44 -4.15 -5.27
C ILE A 27 2.62 -3.57 -6.04
N ALA A 28 3.73 -3.34 -5.36
CA ALA A 28 4.96 -3.01 -6.04
C ALA A 28 6.16 -3.69 -5.39
N ARG A 29 7.15 -4.01 -6.22
CA ARG A 29 8.43 -4.57 -5.78
C ARG A 29 9.55 -3.63 -6.15
N HIS A 30 10.41 -3.33 -5.19
CA HIS A 30 11.59 -2.51 -5.45
C HIS A 30 12.55 -3.27 -6.39
N VAL A 31 13.16 -2.57 -7.34
CA VAL A 31 14.00 -3.18 -8.40
C VAL A 31 15.30 -3.73 -7.82
N TYR A 32 15.91 -3.00 -6.89
CA TYR A 32 17.22 -3.33 -6.32
C TYR A 32 17.22 -3.86 -4.88
N LYS A 33 16.14 -3.65 -4.12
CA LYS A 33 16.05 -4.01 -2.70
C LYS A 33 14.95 -5.05 -2.52
N ASP A 34 15.09 -5.90 -1.50
CA ASP A 34 14.05 -6.86 -1.13
C ASP A 34 12.94 -6.15 -0.33
N ILE A 35 12.19 -5.31 -1.03
CA ILE A 35 11.10 -4.51 -0.50
C ILE A 35 9.88 -4.75 -1.38
N THR A 36 8.80 -5.22 -0.77
CA THR A 36 7.48 -5.33 -1.38
C THR A 36 6.51 -4.43 -0.64
N ILE A 37 5.78 -3.60 -1.37
CA ILE A 37 4.78 -2.70 -0.81
C ILE A 37 3.40 -2.98 -1.40
N MET A 38 2.35 -2.76 -0.62
CA MET A 38 0.96 -2.81 -1.08
C MET A 38 0.17 -1.62 -0.54
N TRP A 39 -0.65 -1.02 -1.37
CA TRP A 39 -1.51 0.10 -1.00
C TRP A 39 -2.80 0.10 -1.81
N MET A 40 -3.76 0.87 -1.31
CA MET A 40 -4.98 1.21 -2.03
C MET A 40 -4.96 2.68 -2.40
N GLU A 41 -5.54 3.05 -3.54
CA GLU A 41 -5.85 4.44 -3.84
C GLU A 41 -7.35 4.65 -3.93
N GLU A 42 -7.85 5.67 -3.23
CA GLU A 42 -9.24 6.08 -3.27
C GLU A 42 -9.35 7.58 -3.52
N ARG A 43 -10.34 7.96 -4.34
CA ARG A 43 -10.69 9.36 -4.54
C ARG A 43 -11.63 9.84 -3.43
N TYR A 44 -11.16 10.76 -2.61
CA TYR A 44 -11.93 11.38 -1.53
C TYR A 44 -11.86 12.91 -1.62
N ALA A 45 -12.99 13.60 -1.46
CA ALA A 45 -13.08 15.07 -1.49
C ALA A 45 -12.31 15.73 -2.68
N GLY A 46 -12.41 15.15 -3.87
CA GLY A 46 -11.78 15.66 -5.08
C GLY A 46 -10.29 15.33 -5.25
N LYS A 47 -9.62 14.77 -4.24
CA LYS A 47 -8.20 14.37 -4.27
C LYS A 47 -8.05 12.85 -4.28
N MET A 48 -6.93 12.35 -4.82
CA MET A 48 -6.54 10.95 -4.71
C MET A 48 -5.67 10.76 -3.47
N TYR A 49 -5.96 9.73 -2.68
CA TYR A 49 -5.18 9.38 -1.51
C TYR A 49 -4.68 7.95 -1.62
N ALA A 50 -3.42 7.74 -1.26
CA ALA A 50 -2.83 6.41 -1.09
C ALA A 50 -2.94 5.99 0.38
N PHE A 51 -3.44 4.78 0.60
CA PHE A 51 -3.61 4.14 1.89
C PHE A 51 -2.63 2.97 1.99
N PRO A 52 -1.51 3.13 2.70
CA PRO A 52 -0.53 2.05 2.88
C PRO A 52 -1.19 0.87 3.59
N CYS A 53 -1.03 -0.33 3.03
CA CYS A 53 -1.57 -1.54 3.61
C CYS A 53 -0.47 -2.43 4.17
N LEU A 54 0.64 -2.56 3.44
CA LEU A 54 1.73 -3.47 3.78
C LEU A 54 3.07 -2.96 3.23
N ILE A 55 4.12 -3.13 4.02
CA ILE A 55 5.52 -3.02 3.61
C ILE A 55 6.21 -4.27 4.16
N LEU A 56 6.69 -5.12 3.27
CA LEU A 56 7.54 -6.26 3.60
C LEU A 56 8.96 -5.91 3.18
N GLU A 57 9.84 -5.85 4.16
CA GLU A 57 11.28 -5.76 4.00
C GLU A 57 11.90 -7.10 4.41
N LYS A 58 13.15 -7.33 4.02
CA LYS A 58 13.91 -8.57 4.30
C LYS A 58 13.69 -9.13 5.71
N ASP A 59 13.78 -8.27 6.73
CA ASP A 59 13.76 -8.68 8.14
C ASP A 59 12.57 -8.09 8.91
N ARG A 60 11.61 -7.45 8.22
CA ARG A 60 10.51 -6.77 8.90
C ARG A 60 9.24 -6.65 8.06
N LEU A 61 8.12 -6.95 8.70
CA LEU A 61 6.79 -6.70 8.16
C LEU A 61 6.12 -5.53 8.89
N TYR A 62 5.75 -4.50 8.14
CA TYR A 62 4.80 -3.47 8.54
C TYR A 62 3.49 -3.75 7.83
N HIS A 63 2.38 -3.82 8.57
CA HIS A 63 1.08 -4.01 7.94
C HIS A 63 -0.01 -3.30 8.73
N PHE A 64 -1.12 -3.02 8.07
CA PHE A 64 -2.25 -2.37 8.70
C PHE A 64 -2.79 -3.24 9.84
N ALA A 65 -2.85 -2.64 11.03
CA ALA A 65 -3.33 -3.27 12.26
C ALA A 65 -4.78 -2.86 12.51
N ASN A 66 -5.67 -3.85 12.62
CA ASN A 66 -7.07 -3.63 12.95
C ASN A 66 -7.23 -3.46 14.47
N LYS A 67 -7.94 -2.40 14.89
CA LYS A 67 -8.23 -2.10 16.30
C LYS A 67 -8.92 -3.23 17.07
N ARG A 68 -9.62 -4.13 16.37
CA ARG A 68 -10.29 -5.30 16.96
C ARG A 68 -9.33 -6.45 17.28
N VAL A 69 -8.13 -6.43 16.69
CA VAL A 69 -7.14 -7.50 16.79
C VAL A 69 -5.91 -7.04 17.58
N PHE A 70 -5.50 -5.79 17.41
CA PHE A 70 -4.29 -5.23 18.02
C PHE A 70 -4.63 -4.07 18.95
N ALA A 71 -4.25 -4.17 20.23
CA ALA A 71 -4.43 -3.10 21.20
C ALA A 71 -3.59 -1.86 20.82
N ASP A 72 -2.35 -2.09 20.37
CA ASP A 72 -1.37 -1.13 19.87
C ASP A 72 -1.57 -0.75 18.38
N HIS A 73 -2.77 -0.96 17.82
CA HIS A 73 -3.03 -0.73 16.40
C HIS A 73 -2.67 0.69 15.91
N LYS A 74 -2.79 1.71 16.76
CA LYS A 74 -2.43 3.09 16.40
C LYS A 74 -0.94 3.19 16.13
N ASP A 75 -0.11 2.77 17.08
CA ASP A 75 1.35 2.86 16.99
C ASP A 75 1.87 2.06 15.78
N ARG A 76 1.32 0.86 15.54
CA ARG A 76 1.64 0.06 14.35
C ARG A 76 1.29 0.75 13.04
N ASN A 77 0.11 1.35 12.96
CA ASN A 77 -0.34 2.06 11.76
C ASN A 77 0.42 3.38 11.56
N GLU A 78 0.80 4.06 12.63
CA GLU A 78 1.64 5.25 12.57
C GLU A 78 3.05 4.90 12.09
N GLU A 79 3.62 3.79 12.58
CA GLU A 79 4.92 3.30 12.12
C GLU A 79 4.88 2.86 10.65
N LEU A 80 3.83 2.16 10.22
CA LEU A 80 3.61 1.81 8.81
C LEU A 80 3.63 3.06 7.91
N VAL A 81 2.87 4.09 8.29
CA VAL A 81 2.79 5.33 7.51
C VAL A 81 4.09 6.12 7.57
N ARG A 82 4.80 6.10 8.69
CA ARG A 82 6.13 6.72 8.82
C ARG A 82 7.11 6.03 7.87
N ARG A 83 7.21 4.71 7.90
CA ARG A 83 8.10 3.94 7.04
C ARG A 83 7.74 4.10 5.56
N TRP A 84 6.46 4.13 5.24
CA TRP A 84 5.97 4.42 3.89
C TRP A 84 6.53 5.73 3.35
N LYS A 85 6.46 6.81 4.12
CA LYS A 85 6.97 8.13 3.72
C LYS A 85 8.50 8.17 3.58
N GLU A 86 9.22 7.28 4.23
CA GLU A 86 10.69 7.18 4.11
C GLU A 86 11.11 6.47 2.81
N ILE A 87 10.29 5.55 2.29
CA ILE A 87 10.68 4.69 1.15
C ILE A 87 9.86 4.93 -0.12
N VAL A 88 8.73 5.64 -0.02
CA VAL A 88 7.83 5.91 -1.16
C VAL A 88 7.67 7.41 -1.34
N THR A 89 7.97 7.85 -2.55
CA THR A 89 7.76 9.19 -3.08
C THR A 89 7.04 9.09 -4.43
N PRO A 90 6.34 10.14 -4.89
CA PRO A 90 5.76 10.16 -6.23
C PRO A 90 6.77 9.90 -7.34
N GLU A 91 8.04 10.25 -7.16
CA GLU A 91 9.09 10.06 -8.15
C GLU A 91 9.64 8.64 -8.14
N ASN A 92 10.02 8.13 -6.96
CA ASN A 92 10.70 6.84 -6.88
C ASN A 92 9.77 5.65 -7.14
N ILE A 93 8.46 5.79 -6.96
CA ILE A 93 7.51 4.71 -7.26
C ILE A 93 7.50 4.34 -8.75
N HIS A 94 7.86 5.27 -9.63
CA HIS A 94 7.94 5.03 -11.09
C HIS A 94 9.34 4.63 -11.57
N THR A 95 10.39 4.86 -10.77
CA THR A 95 11.79 4.62 -11.17
C THR A 95 12.44 3.44 -10.44
N GLU A 96 12.10 3.25 -9.16
CA GLU A 96 12.71 2.26 -8.27
C GLU A 96 11.80 1.07 -7.99
N PHE A 97 10.52 1.14 -8.38
CA PHE A 97 9.54 0.09 -8.16
C PHE A 97 8.91 -0.41 -9.46
N LYS A 98 8.68 -1.72 -9.52
CA LYS A 98 7.79 -2.35 -10.52
C LYS A 98 6.40 -2.45 -9.91
N VAL A 99 5.48 -1.64 -10.41
CA VAL A 99 4.10 -1.55 -9.90
C VAL A 99 3.16 -2.41 -10.73
N GLU A 100 2.29 -3.15 -10.06
CA GLU A 100 1.22 -3.96 -10.64
C GLU A 100 -0.12 -3.52 -10.01
N GLU A 101 -1.11 -3.15 -10.83
CA GLU A 101 -2.50 -2.96 -10.39
C GLU A 101 -3.18 -4.32 -10.30
N LEU A 102 -3.89 -4.57 -9.20
CA LEU A 102 -4.54 -5.83 -8.89
C LEU A 102 -6.06 -5.66 -8.79
N GLU A 103 -6.79 -6.73 -9.11
CA GLU A 103 -8.18 -6.87 -8.71
C GLU A 103 -8.28 -7.11 -7.19
N GLU A 104 -9.41 -6.73 -6.58
CA GLU A 104 -9.61 -6.77 -5.12
C GLU A 104 -9.35 -8.16 -4.50
N PHE A 105 -9.82 -9.21 -5.18
CA PHE A 105 -9.62 -10.59 -4.73
C PHE A 105 -8.13 -10.99 -4.76
N GLU A 106 -7.41 -10.64 -5.83
CA GLU A 106 -5.99 -10.94 -5.93
C GLU A 106 -5.19 -10.14 -4.89
N PHE A 107 -5.50 -8.85 -4.72
CA PHE A 107 -4.88 -8.02 -3.68
C PHE A 107 -5.04 -8.65 -2.30
N SER A 108 -6.26 -9.07 -1.96
CA SER A 108 -6.56 -9.72 -0.68
C SER A 108 -5.78 -11.02 -0.48
N ASP A 109 -5.69 -11.84 -1.53
CA ASP A 109 -4.94 -13.10 -1.49
C ASP A 109 -3.42 -12.87 -1.32
N ARG A 110 -2.84 -11.95 -2.11
CA ARG A 110 -1.42 -11.57 -2.04
C ARG A 110 -1.07 -11.01 -0.67
N TYR A 111 -1.90 -10.11 -0.14
CA TYR A 111 -1.72 -9.51 1.18
C TYR A 111 -1.66 -10.58 2.27
N ARG A 112 -2.62 -11.52 2.27
CA ARG A 112 -2.66 -12.62 3.23
C ARG A 112 -1.43 -13.50 3.12
N LYS A 113 -1.03 -13.91 1.91
CA LYS A 113 0.15 -14.75 1.69
C LYS A 113 1.44 -14.10 2.20
N LEU A 114 1.65 -12.81 1.93
CA LEU A 114 2.83 -12.07 2.39
C LEU A 114 2.84 -11.92 3.91
N ARG A 115 1.69 -11.57 4.50
CA ARG A 115 1.54 -11.43 5.95
C ARG A 115 1.78 -12.75 6.68
N ASP A 116 1.24 -13.85 6.15
CA ASP A 116 1.30 -15.15 6.81
C ASP A 116 2.68 -15.80 6.63
N ARG A 117 3.36 -15.60 5.49
CA ARG A 117 4.75 -16.05 5.29
C ARG A 117 5.69 -15.51 6.38
N TYR A 118 5.61 -14.21 6.67
CA TYR A 118 6.46 -13.60 7.70
C TYR A 118 6.21 -14.17 9.11
N LYS A 119 5.00 -14.66 9.42
CA LYS A 119 4.71 -15.28 10.72
C LYS A 119 5.38 -16.64 10.93
N HIS A 120 5.82 -17.28 9.85
CA HIS A 120 6.45 -18.60 9.90
C HIS A 120 7.98 -18.52 9.83
N ASP A 121 8.53 -17.40 9.37
CA ASP A 121 9.97 -17.20 9.15
C ASP A 121 10.65 -16.31 10.23
N GLY A 122 9.88 -15.69 11.15
CA GLY A 122 10.39 -14.86 12.24
C GLY A 122 9.88 -15.29 13.61
#